data_AF-A0A2E4WFJ3-F1
#
_entry.id   AF-A0A2E4WFJ3-F1
#
_cell.length_a   1.000
_cell.length_b   1.000
_cell.length_c   1.000
_cell.angle_alpha   90.00
_cell.angle_beta   90.00
_cell.angle_gamma   90.00
#
_symmetry.space_group_name_H-M   'P 1'
#
loop_
_entity.id
_entity.type
_entity.pdbx_description
1 polymer ?
#
loop_
_entity_poly.entity_id
_entity_poly.type
_entity_poly.pdbx_seq_one_letter_code
_entity_poly.pdbx_strand_id
1 'polypeptide(L)'
;MLILIIFYFPISIFAEEVPAGYVAKWETTLLTEKDYTENANINCESFSRILAKGKIEQPQIIPLKIINNTLINFIKGYQLRDNIKFDSVVVWPNYEQSDWYVLMAYKNCFIRWIEIQPDNIQSIIEDGKVAG
;
A
#
# COMPACT_ATOMS: atom_id res chain seq x y z
N MET A 1 -34.24 -28.57 29.35
CA MET A 1 -32.86 -28.07 29.14
C MET A 1 -32.72 -27.78 27.65
N LEU A 2 -32.75 -26.50 27.25
CA LEU A 2 -32.73 -26.10 25.85
C LEU A 2 -31.26 -25.92 25.44
N ILE A 3 -30.75 -26.76 24.53
CA ILE A 3 -29.39 -26.64 24.01
C ILE A 3 -29.45 -25.70 22.81
N LEU A 4 -28.95 -24.47 22.97
CA LEU A 4 -28.79 -23.51 21.88
C LEU A 4 -27.51 -23.87 21.11
N ILE A 5 -27.66 -24.41 19.89
CA ILE A 5 -26.52 -24.67 18.99
C ILE A 5 -26.28 -23.39 18.21
N ILE A 6 -25.23 -22.66 18.56
CA ILE A 6 -24.77 -21.47 17.82
C ILE A 6 -23.95 -21.96 16.63
N PHE A 7 -24.54 -21.92 15.43
CA PHE A 7 -23.79 -22.10 14.18
C PHE A 7 -22.95 -20.85 13.92
N TYR A 8 -21.64 -20.96 14.16
CA TYR A 8 -20.68 -19.98 13.66
C TYR A 8 -20.56 -20.15 12.14
N PHE A 9 -21.21 -19.27 11.38
CA PHE A 9 -20.90 -19.08 9.97
C PHE A 9 -19.57 -18.33 9.87
N PRO A 10 -18.51 -18.89 9.27
CA PRO A 10 -17.37 -18.08 8.87
C PRO A 10 -17.86 -17.14 7.78
N ILE A 11 -17.81 -15.83 8.05
CA ILE A 11 -17.97 -14.82 7.01
C ILE A 11 -16.72 -14.94 6.14
N SER A 12 -16.82 -15.70 5.05
CA SER A 12 -15.81 -15.68 4.00
C SER A 12 -15.79 -14.28 3.43
N ILE A 13 -14.81 -13.47 3.82
CA ILE A 13 -14.49 -12.21 3.16
C ILE A 13 -13.97 -12.62 1.79
N PHE A 14 -14.87 -12.69 0.81
CA PHE A 14 -14.47 -12.89 -0.58
C PHE A 14 -13.68 -11.66 -1.00
N ALA A 15 -12.37 -11.82 -1.14
CA ALA A 15 -11.54 -10.90 -1.87
C ALA A 15 -12.11 -10.81 -3.29
N GLU A 16 -12.72 -9.68 -3.64
CA GLU A 16 -13.20 -9.45 -5.00
C GLU A 16 -11.97 -9.43 -5.93
N GLU A 17 -12.02 -10.19 -7.03
CA GLU A 17 -10.94 -10.22 -8.00
C GLU A 17 -10.77 -8.82 -8.61
N VAL A 18 -9.53 -8.33 -8.67
CA VAL A 18 -9.24 -7.02 -9.27
C VAL A 18 -9.61 -7.10 -10.76
N PRO A 19 -10.52 -6.25 -11.27
CA PRO A 19 -10.96 -6.34 -12.65
C PRO A 19 -9.78 -6.21 -13.62
N ALA A 20 -9.80 -7.02 -14.68
CA ALA A 20 -8.87 -6.85 -15.79
C ALA A 20 -8.99 -5.42 -16.34
N GLY A 21 -7.90 -4.65 -16.24
CA GLY A 21 -7.89 -3.23 -16.62
C GLY A 21 -8.20 -2.24 -15.49
N TYR A 22 -8.07 -2.63 -14.22
CA TYR A 22 -8.11 -1.67 -13.10
C TYR A 22 -7.15 -0.51 -13.34
N VAL A 23 -7.71 0.71 -13.38
CA VAL A 23 -6.94 1.95 -13.48
C VAL A 23 -6.96 2.62 -12.12
N ALA A 24 -5.78 2.80 -11.53
CA ALA A 24 -5.62 3.59 -10.31
C ALA A 24 -6.25 4.98 -10.49
N LYS A 25 -7.23 5.30 -9.63
CA LYS A 25 -7.93 6.61 -9.62
C LYS A 25 -7.18 7.69 -8.84
N TRP A 26 -6.05 7.31 -8.26
CA TRP A 26 -5.26 8.12 -7.36
C TRP A 26 -4.04 8.70 -8.08
N GLU A 27 -3.55 9.84 -7.60
CA GLU A 27 -2.46 10.55 -8.27
C GLU A 27 -1.13 9.85 -8.00
N THR A 28 -0.49 9.41 -9.09
CA THR A 28 0.75 8.62 -9.05
C THR A 28 1.78 9.10 -10.04
N THR A 29 3.05 8.80 -9.74
CA THR A 29 4.13 8.81 -10.74
C THR A 29 4.83 7.45 -10.75
N LEU A 30 5.44 7.11 -11.88
CA LEU A 30 6.43 6.05 -11.93
C LEU A 30 7.63 6.40 -11.03
N LEU A 31 8.26 5.38 -10.46
CA LEU A 31 9.55 5.53 -9.80
C LEU A 31 10.62 5.95 -10.81
N THR A 32 11.50 6.85 -10.38
CA THR A 32 12.66 7.31 -11.13
C THR A 32 13.93 6.63 -10.61
N GLU A 33 15.04 6.74 -11.34
CA GLU A 33 16.34 6.21 -10.88
C GLU A 33 16.74 6.77 -9.50
N LYS A 34 16.37 8.01 -9.18
CA LYS A 34 16.64 8.60 -7.86
C LYS A 34 15.97 7.84 -6.72
N ASP A 35 14.76 7.33 -6.92
CA ASP A 35 14.01 6.59 -5.90
C ASP A 35 14.71 5.26 -5.54
N TYR A 36 15.52 4.71 -6.44
CA TYR A 36 16.30 3.48 -6.21
C TYR A 36 17.71 3.72 -5.66
N THR A 37 18.24 4.94 -5.79
CA THR A 37 19.62 5.27 -5.42
C THR A 37 19.76 6.23 -4.25
N GLU A 38 18.65 6.71 -3.67
CA GLU A 38 18.71 7.67 -2.57
C GLU A 38 19.51 7.12 -1.38
N ASN A 39 20.40 7.95 -0.84
CA ASN A 39 21.39 7.52 0.16
C ASN A 39 20.73 6.88 1.38
N ALA A 40 21.24 5.71 1.77
CA ALA A 40 20.79 4.99 2.93
C ALA A 40 21.01 5.81 4.20
N ASN A 41 19.98 5.90 5.03
CA ASN A 41 20.14 6.32 6.42
C ASN A 41 20.81 5.16 7.18
N ILE A 42 21.94 5.43 7.85
CA ILE A 42 22.76 4.40 8.51
C ILE A 42 21.98 3.65 9.61
N ASN A 43 20.90 4.23 10.11
CA ASN A 43 20.19 3.76 11.30
C ASN A 43 18.95 2.88 11.02
N CYS A 44 18.64 2.57 9.76
CA CYS A 44 17.45 1.80 9.40
C CYS A 44 17.64 1.06 8.07
N GLU A 45 16.73 0.15 7.75
CA GLU A 45 16.70 -0.44 6.42
C GLU A 45 16.28 0.62 5.39
N SER A 46 17.12 0.79 4.35
CA SER A 46 16.93 1.82 3.33
C SER A 46 15.77 1.45 2.40
N PHE A 47 14.82 2.38 2.24
CA PHE A 47 13.67 2.19 1.38
C PHE A 47 14.07 2.10 -0.09
N SER A 48 14.95 2.98 -0.56
CA SER A 48 15.52 2.92 -1.91
C SER A 48 16.18 1.57 -2.21
N ARG A 49 16.90 0.97 -1.24
CA ARG A 49 17.48 -0.37 -1.37
C ARG A 49 16.43 -1.47 -1.47
N ILE A 50 15.34 -1.38 -0.72
CA ILE A 50 14.21 -2.33 -0.83
C ILE A 50 13.56 -2.21 -2.20
N LEU A 51 13.31 -0.99 -2.69
CA LEU A 51 12.77 -0.75 -4.02
C LEU A 51 13.70 -1.31 -5.11
N ALA A 52 15.01 -1.10 -4.98
CA ALA A 52 15.99 -1.62 -5.92
C ALA A 52 16.02 -3.16 -5.94
N LYS A 53 15.94 -3.79 -4.76
CA LYS A 53 15.84 -5.25 -4.63
C LYS A 53 14.57 -5.78 -5.30
N GLY A 54 13.41 -5.16 -5.02
CA GLY A 54 12.15 -5.54 -5.65
C GLY A 54 12.18 -5.41 -7.17
N LYS A 55 12.82 -4.36 -7.72
CA LYS A 55 12.97 -4.16 -9.17
C LYS A 55 13.79 -5.28 -9.83
N ILE A 56 14.78 -5.83 -9.11
CA ILE A 56 15.59 -6.96 -9.59
C ILE A 56 14.81 -8.27 -9.47
N GLU A 57 14.08 -8.47 -8.37
CA GLU A 57 13.35 -9.71 -8.10
C GLU A 57 12.07 -9.86 -8.93
N GLN A 58 11.41 -8.74 -9.26
CA GLN A 58 10.15 -8.69 -10.00
C GLN A 58 10.19 -7.61 -11.09
N PRO A 59 11.05 -7.75 -12.12
CA PRO A 59 11.30 -6.72 -13.13
C PRO A 59 10.08 -6.41 -14.01
N GLN A 60 9.10 -7.31 -14.07
CA GLN A 60 7.87 -7.16 -14.85
C GLN A 60 6.86 -6.23 -14.17
N ILE A 61 6.98 -6.01 -12.86
CA ILE A 61 6.04 -5.15 -12.14
C ILE A 61 6.50 -3.69 -12.22
N ILE A 62 5.56 -2.81 -12.53
CA ILE A 62 5.78 -1.36 -12.61
C ILE A 62 5.22 -0.71 -11.34
N PRO A 63 6.07 -0.37 -10.34
CA PRO A 63 5.63 0.26 -9.11
C PRO A 63 5.22 1.73 -9.32
N LEU A 64 4.25 2.15 -8.53
CA LEU A 64 3.63 3.48 -8.58
C LEU A 64 3.84 4.21 -7.25
N LYS A 65 4.43 5.40 -7.30
CA LYS A 65 4.57 6.28 -6.13
C LYS A 65 3.35 7.16 -5.98
N ILE A 66 2.71 7.15 -4.81
CA ILE A 66 1.62 8.06 -4.46
C ILE A 66 2.19 9.46 -4.24
N ILE A 67 1.60 10.49 -4.83
CA ILE A 67 2.09 11.88 -4.73
C ILE A 67 1.00 12.88 -4.33
N ASN A 68 1.42 14.11 -4.03
CA ASN A 68 0.58 15.29 -3.83
C ASN A 68 -0.55 15.07 -2.80
N ASN A 69 -1.76 15.59 -3.06
CA ASN A 69 -2.89 15.50 -2.14
C ASN A 69 -3.32 14.05 -1.90
N THR A 70 -3.12 13.18 -2.88
CA THR A 70 -3.41 11.75 -2.73
C THR A 70 -2.55 11.14 -1.63
N LEU A 71 -1.25 11.46 -1.59
CA LEU A 71 -0.35 10.99 -0.53
C LEU A 71 -0.77 11.52 0.84
N ILE A 72 -1.10 12.82 0.92
CA ILE A 72 -1.56 13.45 2.18
C ILE A 72 -2.80 12.74 2.71
N ASN A 73 -3.78 12.50 1.83
CA ASN A 73 -5.03 11.84 2.22
C ASN A 73 -4.80 10.37 2.56
N PHE A 74 -3.96 9.65 1.82
CA PHE A 74 -3.59 8.29 2.18
C PHE A 74 -2.99 8.23 3.59
N ILE A 75 -2.01 9.10 3.90
CA ILE A 75 -1.37 9.15 5.23
C ILE A 75 -2.43 9.39 6.32
N LYS A 76 -3.28 10.41 6.15
CA LYS A 76 -4.33 10.74 7.12
C LYS A 76 -5.29 9.59 7.35
N GLY A 77 -5.83 9.01 6.27
CA GLY A 77 -6.81 7.92 6.37
C GLY A 77 -6.20 6.67 6.96
N TYR A 78 -4.93 6.38 6.63
CA TYR A 78 -4.22 5.25 7.21
C TYR A 78 -4.01 5.42 8.72
N GLN A 79 -3.71 6.65 9.16
CA GLN A 79 -3.52 7.00 10.56
C GLN A 79 -4.77 6.86 11.44
N LEU A 80 -5.97 6.83 10.84
CA LEU A 80 -7.20 6.50 11.55
C LEU A 80 -7.24 5.04 12.01
N ARG A 81 -6.48 4.16 11.33
CA ARG A 81 -6.43 2.72 11.59
C ARG A 81 -5.20 2.34 12.39
N ASP A 82 -4.06 2.99 12.13
CA ASP A 82 -2.80 2.72 12.79
C ASP A 82 -1.91 3.96 12.88
N ASN A 83 -1.46 4.29 14.09
CA ASN A 83 -0.72 5.51 14.40
C ASN A 83 0.77 5.41 14.01
N ILE A 84 1.04 5.15 12.72
CA ILE A 84 2.38 5.07 12.15
C ILE A 84 2.68 6.33 11.36
N LYS A 85 3.94 6.77 11.46
CA LYS A 85 4.46 7.92 10.74
C LYS A 85 5.21 7.48 9.49
N PHE A 86 4.76 7.96 8.33
CA PHE A 86 5.40 7.77 7.03
C PHE A 86 5.17 9.00 6.15
N ASP A 87 6.06 9.21 5.18
CA ASP A 87 6.04 10.33 4.24
C ASP A 87 6.13 9.90 2.77
N SER A 88 6.29 8.60 2.52
CA SER A 88 6.42 8.02 1.20
C SER A 88 5.61 6.75 1.11
N VAL A 89 4.87 6.59 0.02
CA VAL A 89 4.07 5.40 -0.28
C VAL A 89 4.32 4.97 -1.70
N VAL A 90 4.72 3.71 -1.87
CA VAL A 90 4.88 3.07 -3.17
C VAL A 90 3.99 1.85 -3.21
N VAL A 91 3.22 1.74 -4.28
CA VAL A 91 2.35 0.61 -4.54
C VAL A 91 3.01 -0.27 -5.59
N TRP A 92 3.08 -1.55 -5.27
CA TRP A 92 3.56 -2.61 -6.12
C TRP A 92 2.33 -3.39 -6.60
N PRO A 93 1.77 -3.03 -7.77
CA PRO A 93 0.57 -3.67 -8.26
C PRO A 93 0.90 -5.11 -8.69
N ASN A 94 0.14 -6.07 -8.19
CA ASN A 94 0.14 -7.42 -8.73
C ASN A 94 -1.11 -7.54 -9.60
N TYR A 95 -0.96 -7.53 -10.92
CA TYR A 95 -2.12 -7.65 -11.83
C TYR A 95 -2.52 -9.11 -12.07
N GLU A 96 -1.69 -10.06 -11.66
CA GLU A 96 -1.99 -11.49 -11.76
C GLU A 96 -2.74 -12.01 -10.54
N GLN A 97 -2.74 -11.26 -9.44
CA GLN A 97 -3.40 -11.62 -8.17
C GLN A 97 -4.29 -10.47 -7.69
N SER A 98 -5.20 -10.76 -6.76
CA SER A 98 -6.09 -9.75 -6.16
C SER A 98 -5.37 -8.75 -5.25
N ASP A 99 -4.17 -9.10 -4.78
CA ASP A 99 -3.53 -8.43 -3.67
C ASP A 99 -2.30 -7.64 -4.10
N TRP A 100 -2.32 -6.35 -3.81
CA TRP A 100 -1.23 -5.43 -4.11
C TRP A 100 -0.40 -5.18 -2.86
N TYR A 101 0.86 -4.83 -3.05
CA TYR A 101 1.73 -4.48 -1.95
C TYR A 101 1.83 -2.97 -1.83
N VAL A 102 1.56 -2.41 -0.66
CA VAL A 102 1.77 -1.00 -0.38
C VAL A 102 2.92 -0.85 0.61
N LEU A 103 4.03 -0.33 0.11
CA LEU A 103 5.24 -0.10 0.86
C LEU A 103 5.27 1.34 1.39
N MET A 104 5.56 1.47 2.68
CA MET A 104 5.57 2.75 3.39
C MET A 104 6.96 3.04 3.95
N ALA A 105 7.38 4.30 3.83
CA ALA A 105 8.66 4.76 4.35
C ALA A 105 8.57 6.15 4.97
N TYR A 106 9.53 6.44 5.84
CA TYR A 106 9.72 7.76 6.44
C TYR A 106 11.17 8.18 6.26
N LYS A 107 11.44 9.30 5.58
CA LYS A 107 12.81 9.80 5.36
C LYS A 107 13.77 8.73 4.84
N ASN A 108 13.35 7.98 3.81
CA ASN A 108 14.08 6.84 3.22
C ASN A 108 14.33 5.66 4.18
N CYS A 109 13.76 5.64 5.39
CA CYS A 109 13.68 4.43 6.21
C CYS A 109 12.45 3.64 5.83
N PHE A 110 12.64 2.39 5.46
CA PHE A 110 11.53 1.47 5.31
C PHE A 110 10.85 1.25 6.66
N ILE A 111 9.52 1.37 6.66
CA ILE A 111 8.72 1.15 7.85
C ILE A 111 8.07 -0.22 7.79
N ARG A 112 7.28 -0.47 6.75
CA ARG A 112 6.66 -1.77 6.47
C ARG A 112 6.02 -1.79 5.09
N TRP A 113 5.56 -2.97 4.71
CA TRP A 113 4.63 -3.17 3.61
C TRP A 113 3.33 -3.79 4.14
N ILE A 114 2.25 -3.61 3.40
CA ILE A 114 0.97 -4.29 3.63
C ILE A 114 0.47 -4.91 2.34
N GLU A 115 -0.21 -6.04 2.48
CA GLU A 115 -0.99 -6.66 1.42
C GLU A 115 -2.40 -6.08 1.45
N ILE A 116 -2.85 -5.54 0.33
CA ILE A 116 -4.12 -4.82 0.28
C ILE A 116 -4.71 -4.84 -1.14
N GLN A 117 -6.02 -5.02 -1.21
CA GLN A 117 -6.74 -4.86 -2.46
C GLN A 117 -6.74 -3.39 -2.93
N PRO A 118 -6.76 -3.13 -4.25
CA PRO A 118 -6.74 -1.76 -4.79
C PRO A 118 -7.89 -0.87 -4.29
N ASP A 119 -9.09 -1.42 -4.14
CA ASP A 119 -10.25 -0.65 -3.66
C ASP A 119 -10.10 -0.24 -2.19
N ASN A 120 -9.37 -1.03 -1.40
CA ASN A 120 -9.04 -0.66 -0.03
C ASN A 120 -8.02 0.48 0.03
N ILE A 121 -7.13 0.61 -0.96
CA ILE A 121 -6.24 1.79 -1.11
C ILE A 121 -7.09 3.04 -1.34
N GLN A 122 -8.09 2.95 -2.23
CA GLN A 122 -9.01 4.04 -2.51
C GLN A 122 -9.81 4.44 -1.26
N SER A 123 -10.35 3.45 -0.52
CA SER A 123 -11.06 3.71 0.74
C SER A 123 -10.19 4.43 1.76
N ILE A 124 -8.92 4.05 1.92
CA ILE A 124 -7.98 4.76 2.82
C ILE A 124 -7.82 6.22 2.39
N ILE A 125 -7.69 6.49 1.09
CA ILE A 125 -7.55 7.86 0.59
C ILE A 125 -8.84 8.67 0.85
N GLU A 126 -10.01 8.06 0.68
CA GLU A 126 -11.29 8.72 0.91
C GLU A 126 -11.52 9.01 2.39
N ASP A 127 -11.20 8.08 3.29
CA ASP A 127 -11.24 8.30 4.73
C ASP A 127 -10.42 9.53 5.13
N GLY A 128 -9.22 9.67 4.55
CA GLY A 128 -8.34 10.82 4.82
C GLY A 128 -8.83 12.16 4.25
N LYS A 129 -9.65 12.15 3.19
CA LYS A 129 -10.31 13.37 2.68
C LYS A 129 -11.37 13.88 3.64
N VAL A 130 -12.10 12.97 4.29
CA VAL A 130 -13.20 13.31 5.23
C VAL A 130 -12.66 13.74 6.59
N ALA A 131 -11.51 13.20 7.01
CA ALA A 131 -10.87 13.55 8.27
C ALA A 131 -10.13 14.92 8.28
N GLY A 132 -10.04 15.60 7.13
CA GLY A 132 -9.32 16.87 6.96
C GLY A 132 -10.24 18.06 6.74
#